data_AF-A0A9P0G398-F1
#
_entry.id   AF-A0A9P0G398-F1
#
_cell.length_a   1.000
_cell.length_b   1.000
_cell.length_c   1.000
_cell.angle_alpha   90.00
_cell.angle_beta   90.00
_cell.angle_gamma   90.00
#
_symmetry.space_group_name_H-M   'P 1'
#
loop_
_entity.id
_entity.type
_entity.pdbx_description
1 polymer ?
#
loop_
_entity_poly.entity_id
_entity_poly.type
_entity_poly.pdbx_seq_one_letter_code
_entity_poly.pdbx_strand_id
1 'polypeptide(L)'
;MISVLMCSVALILRSIEASPTPTPTTKSFDELLDAFITVETHRKSVLKEAQNEGTELKNNETVVFLEVLREADEALVNVRHYFDAGRILFDFRNGKSNLEQADAAQKTEILRDEKFLGTQMLKLATIYKILESKMGELPREALSTFRPLLDTLKHSDEALTPLAKQFEIDLEETKKKMSK
;
A
#
# COMPACT_ATOMS: atom_id res chain seq x y z
N MET A 1 -2.28 -25.31 1.69
CA MET A 1 -1.59 -24.14 1.11
C MET A 1 -2.35 -22.84 1.35
N ILE A 2 -3.69 -22.81 1.35
CA ILE A 2 -4.47 -21.58 1.65
C ILE A 2 -4.36 -21.11 3.12
N SER A 3 -4.12 -22.01 4.08
CA SER A 3 -3.97 -21.67 5.51
C SER A 3 -2.72 -20.86 5.84
N VAL A 4 -1.70 -20.86 4.98
CA VAL A 4 -0.41 -20.21 5.28
C VAL A 4 -0.43 -18.73 4.87
N LEU A 5 -1.18 -18.38 3.82
CA LEU A 5 -1.43 -16.99 3.39
C LEU A 5 -2.03 -16.10 4.50
N MET A 6 -2.82 -16.69 5.41
CA MET A 6 -3.43 -16.01 6.56
C MET A 6 -2.43 -15.65 7.67
N CYS A 7 -1.32 -16.39 7.79
CA CYS A 7 -0.33 -16.10 8.83
C CYS A 7 0.47 -14.83 8.52
N SER A 8 0.73 -14.53 7.24
CA SER A 8 1.52 -13.36 6.84
C SER A 8 0.78 -12.04 7.08
N VAL A 9 -0.51 -11.97 6.76
CA VAL A 9 -1.30 -10.73 6.87
C VAL A 9 -1.67 -10.42 8.33
N ALA A 10 -2.02 -11.44 9.12
CA ALA A 10 -2.31 -11.29 10.54
C ALA A 10 -1.10 -10.81 11.38
N LEU A 11 0.13 -11.20 11.02
CA LEU A 11 1.35 -10.74 11.71
C LEU A 11 1.68 -9.27 11.41
N ILE A 12 1.34 -8.80 10.21
CA ILE A 12 1.53 -7.40 9.81
C ILE A 12 0.48 -6.52 10.49
N LEU A 13 -0.79 -6.96 10.52
CA LEU A 13 -1.88 -6.23 11.20
C LEU A 13 -1.72 -6.21 12.73
N ARG A 14 -1.11 -7.24 13.35
CA ARG A 14 -0.75 -7.20 14.78
C ARG A 14 0.29 -6.14 15.12
N SER A 15 1.16 -5.78 14.18
CA SER A 15 2.12 -4.68 14.40
C SER A 15 1.45 -3.29 14.32
N ILE A 16 0.19 -3.22 13.85
CA ILE A 16 -0.64 -2.00 13.75
C ILE A 16 -1.57 -1.84 14.98
N GLU A 17 -1.56 -2.79 15.95
CA GLU A 17 -2.42 -2.79 17.15
C GLU A 17 -2.24 -1.59 18.10
N ALA A 18 -1.31 -0.66 17.84
CA ALA A 18 -1.21 0.60 18.59
C ALA A 18 -2.12 1.73 18.07
N SER A 19 -2.91 1.50 17.00
CA SER A 19 -3.85 2.49 16.46
C SER A 19 -5.28 2.23 16.98
N PRO A 20 -6.03 3.26 17.44
CA PRO A 20 -7.29 3.09 18.15
C PRO A 20 -8.31 2.28 17.33
N THR A 21 -9.11 1.47 18.02
CA THR A 21 -10.16 0.60 17.48
C THR A 21 -10.93 1.31 16.36
N PRO A 22 -10.81 0.88 15.10
CA PRO A 22 -11.47 1.56 14.00
C PRO A 22 -12.95 1.23 14.02
N THR A 23 -13.76 2.28 13.90
CA THR A 23 -15.19 2.24 13.64
C THR A 23 -15.48 1.26 12.48
N PRO A 24 -16.55 0.43 12.54
CA PRO A 24 -16.91 -0.45 11.44
C PRO A 24 -16.99 0.37 10.16
N THR A 25 -16.11 0.06 9.21
CA THR A 25 -16.05 0.79 7.96
C THR A 25 -17.19 0.27 7.10
N THR A 26 -18.19 1.09 6.79
CA THR A 26 -19.33 0.71 5.93
C THR A 26 -18.98 0.59 4.45
N LYS A 27 -17.72 0.85 4.09
CA LYS A 27 -17.23 0.83 2.71
C LYS A 27 -16.87 -0.59 2.26
N SER A 28 -17.21 -0.89 1.02
CA SER A 28 -16.77 -2.09 0.32
C SER A 28 -15.27 -2.09 0.02
N PHE A 29 -14.72 -3.27 -0.32
CA PHE A 29 -13.33 -3.39 -0.74
C PHE A 29 -13.01 -2.49 -1.95
N ASP A 30 -13.89 -2.46 -2.95
CA ASP A 30 -13.69 -1.63 -4.15
C ASP A 30 -13.63 -0.14 -3.81
N GLU A 31 -14.54 0.36 -2.95
CA GLU A 31 -14.53 1.75 -2.50
C GLU A 31 -13.26 2.12 -1.71
N LEU A 32 -12.72 1.16 -0.93
CA LEU A 32 -11.47 1.35 -0.20
C LEU A 32 -10.25 1.34 -1.14
N LEU A 33 -10.25 0.47 -2.14
CA LEU A 33 -9.19 0.39 -3.15
C LEU A 33 -9.18 1.64 -4.02
N ASP A 34 -10.34 2.12 -4.46
CA ASP A 34 -10.46 3.35 -5.26
C ASP A 34 -10.04 4.59 -4.44
N ALA A 35 -10.36 4.62 -3.14
CA ALA A 35 -9.85 5.66 -2.24
C ALA A 35 -8.32 5.60 -2.12
N PHE A 36 -7.73 4.40 -2.01
CA PHE A 36 -6.29 4.23 -1.98
C PHE A 36 -5.60 4.67 -3.28
N ILE A 37 -6.21 4.37 -4.44
CA ILE A 37 -5.74 4.83 -5.76
C ILE A 37 -5.79 6.36 -5.86
N THR A 38 -6.81 6.99 -5.28
CA THR A 38 -6.93 8.46 -5.23
C THR A 38 -5.78 9.06 -4.42
N VAL A 39 -5.46 8.47 -3.26
CA VAL A 39 -4.30 8.88 -2.44
C VAL A 39 -2.99 8.67 -3.20
N GLU A 40 -2.81 7.54 -3.89
CA GLU A 40 -1.63 7.28 -4.74
C GLU A 40 -1.47 8.35 -5.83
N THR A 41 -2.56 8.72 -6.50
CA THR A 41 -2.54 9.73 -7.58
C THR A 41 -2.08 11.08 -7.05
N HIS A 42 -2.63 11.51 -5.91
CA HIS A 42 -2.21 12.75 -5.27
C HIS A 42 -0.75 12.70 -4.83
N ARG A 43 -0.33 11.60 -4.18
CA ARG A 43 1.04 11.39 -3.73
C ARG A 43 2.05 11.42 -4.87
N LYS A 44 1.73 10.84 -6.03
CA LYS A 44 2.57 10.89 -7.23
C LYS A 44 2.71 12.31 -7.79
N SER A 45 1.64 13.11 -7.75
CA SER A 45 1.70 14.52 -8.16
C SER A 45 2.65 15.31 -7.25
N VAL A 46 2.47 15.18 -5.93
CA VAL A 46 3.28 15.89 -4.93
C VAL A 46 4.74 15.42 -4.97
N LEU A 47 5.01 14.14 -5.19
CA LEU A 47 6.37 13.62 -5.36
C LEU A 47 7.06 14.26 -6.57
N LYS A 48 6.36 14.40 -7.69
CA LYS A 48 6.91 15.04 -8.89
C LYS A 48 7.21 16.51 -8.67
N GLU A 49 6.34 17.23 -7.98
CA GLU A 49 6.57 18.64 -7.59
C GLU A 49 7.79 18.76 -6.67
N ALA A 50 7.87 17.93 -5.62
CA ALA A 50 8.99 17.88 -4.69
C ALA A 50 10.33 17.54 -5.38
N GLN A 51 10.31 16.67 -6.40
CA GLN A 51 11.50 16.37 -7.19
C GLN A 51 11.97 17.59 -8.00
N ASN A 52 11.05 18.31 -8.64
CA ASN A 52 11.39 19.51 -9.39
C ASN A 52 12.00 20.58 -8.46
N GLU A 53 11.37 20.86 -7.33
CA GLU A 53 11.87 21.82 -6.35
C GLU A 53 13.20 21.36 -5.72
N GLY A 54 13.33 20.07 -5.44
CA GLY A 54 14.55 19.48 -4.88
C GLY A 54 15.77 19.59 -5.80
N THR A 55 15.58 19.57 -7.12
CA THR A 55 16.70 19.79 -8.07
C THR A 55 17.28 21.21 -7.99
N GLU A 56 16.50 22.20 -7.53
CA GLU A 56 16.96 23.57 -7.37
C GLU A 56 17.80 23.76 -6.08
N LEU A 57 17.56 22.93 -5.07
CA LEU A 57 18.23 23.02 -3.76
C LEU A 57 19.70 22.56 -3.77
N LYS A 58 20.16 21.87 -4.84
CA LYS A 58 21.56 21.41 -5.05
C LYS A 58 22.27 20.83 -3.82
N ASN A 59 21.53 20.13 -2.97
CA ASN A 59 22.01 19.55 -1.72
C ASN A 59 21.93 18.01 -1.80
N ASN A 60 23.00 17.32 -1.39
CA ASN A 60 23.10 15.86 -1.50
C ASN A 60 22.13 15.16 -0.54
N GLU A 61 21.95 15.68 0.67
CA GLU A 61 21.01 15.14 1.66
C GLU A 61 19.57 15.18 1.14
N THR A 62 19.19 16.28 0.46
CA THR A 62 17.90 16.43 -0.22
C THR A 62 17.70 15.38 -1.32
N VAL A 63 18.72 15.14 -2.15
CA VAL A 63 18.65 14.12 -3.22
C VAL A 63 18.44 12.73 -2.63
N VAL A 64 19.22 12.36 -1.61
CA VAL A 64 19.09 11.07 -0.93
C VAL A 64 17.71 10.95 -0.27
N PHE A 65 17.20 12.01 0.35
CA PHE A 65 15.87 12.00 0.96
C PHE A 65 14.76 11.75 -0.06
N LEU A 66 14.83 12.40 -1.23
CA LEU A 66 13.89 12.17 -2.33
C LEU A 66 13.97 10.77 -2.91
N GLU A 67 15.16 10.15 -2.94
CA GLU A 67 15.32 8.77 -3.36
C GLU A 67 14.62 7.80 -2.41
N VAL A 68 14.79 7.99 -1.09
CA VAL A 68 14.09 7.19 -0.07
C VAL A 68 12.57 7.36 -0.19
N LEU A 69 12.08 8.56 -0.47
CA LEU A 69 10.65 8.81 -0.74
C LEU A 69 10.14 8.10 -2.00
N ARG A 70 10.95 8.04 -3.06
CA ARG A 70 10.63 7.29 -4.28
C ARG A 70 10.51 5.79 -4.00
N GLU A 71 11.39 5.24 -3.15
CA GLU A 71 11.29 3.85 -2.73
C GLU A 71 10.02 3.57 -1.93
N ALA A 72 9.57 4.53 -1.11
CA ALA A 72 8.30 4.45 -0.39
C ALA A 72 7.10 4.39 -1.37
N ASP A 73 7.10 5.26 -2.39
CA ASP A 73 6.08 5.24 -3.45
C ASP A 73 6.02 3.89 -4.15
N GLU A 74 7.17 3.37 -4.56
CA GLU A 74 7.26 2.10 -5.26
C GLU A 74 6.70 0.95 -4.43
N ALA A 75 7.04 0.89 -3.14
CA ALA A 75 6.51 -0.13 -2.25
C ALA A 75 4.99 0.00 -2.05
N LEU A 76 4.44 1.21 -1.91
CA LEU A 76 2.99 1.44 -1.84
C LEU A 76 2.27 1.05 -3.13
N VAL A 77 2.85 1.36 -4.29
CA VAL A 77 2.36 0.95 -5.61
C VAL A 77 2.29 -0.57 -5.73
N ASN A 78 3.31 -1.27 -5.22
CA ASN A 78 3.33 -2.73 -5.19
C ASN A 78 2.27 -3.31 -4.25
N VAL A 79 2.06 -2.71 -3.09
CA VAL A 79 0.94 -3.06 -2.20
C VAL A 79 -0.40 -2.88 -2.92
N ARG A 80 -0.58 -1.76 -3.66
CA ARG A 80 -1.79 -1.52 -4.46
C ARG A 80 -1.99 -2.57 -5.55
N HIS A 81 -0.93 -2.97 -6.27
CA HIS A 81 -0.99 -4.05 -7.27
C HIS A 81 -1.47 -5.38 -6.68
N TYR A 82 -1.05 -5.68 -5.44
CA TYR A 82 -1.53 -6.87 -4.73
C TYR A 82 -3.05 -6.79 -4.49
N PHE A 83 -3.57 -5.64 -4.07
CA PHE A 83 -5.02 -5.44 -3.90
C PHE A 83 -5.79 -5.40 -5.22
N ASP A 84 -5.23 -4.85 -6.30
CA ASP A 84 -5.81 -4.93 -7.65
C ASP A 84 -6.00 -6.39 -8.09
N ALA A 85 -5.00 -7.24 -7.86
CA ALA A 85 -5.13 -8.68 -8.10
C ALA A 85 -6.23 -9.30 -7.22
N GLY A 86 -6.37 -8.81 -5.99
CA GLY A 86 -7.49 -9.12 -5.10
C GLY A 86 -8.86 -8.88 -5.72
N ARG A 87 -9.09 -7.67 -6.23
CA ARG A 87 -10.33 -7.28 -6.92
C ARG A 87 -10.64 -8.23 -8.07
N ILE A 88 -9.63 -8.52 -8.91
CA ILE A 88 -9.77 -9.44 -10.05
C ILE A 88 -10.20 -10.83 -9.58
N LEU A 89 -9.58 -11.35 -8.50
CA LEU A 89 -9.96 -12.64 -7.93
C LEU A 89 -11.41 -12.63 -7.45
N PHE A 90 -11.82 -11.60 -6.70
CA PHE A 90 -13.17 -11.51 -6.15
C PHE A 90 -14.23 -11.38 -7.25
N ASP A 91 -13.98 -10.56 -8.27
CA ASP A 91 -14.90 -10.38 -9.39
C ASP A 91 -15.03 -11.66 -10.22
N PHE A 92 -13.91 -12.33 -10.52
CA PHE A 92 -13.91 -13.60 -11.23
C PHE A 92 -14.69 -14.67 -10.48
N ARG A 93 -14.45 -14.81 -9.16
CA ARG A 93 -15.12 -15.84 -8.35
C ARG A 93 -16.59 -15.57 -8.09
N ASN A 94 -17.01 -14.31 -8.09
CA ASN A 94 -18.42 -13.95 -7.95
C ASN A 94 -19.17 -13.88 -9.30
N GLY A 95 -18.55 -14.30 -10.41
CA GLY A 95 -19.18 -14.27 -11.73
C GLY A 95 -19.42 -12.86 -12.29
N LYS A 96 -18.73 -11.84 -11.74
CA LYS A 96 -18.79 -10.45 -12.20
C LYS A 96 -17.82 -10.17 -13.35
N SER A 97 -16.89 -11.08 -13.61
CA SER A 97 -15.87 -10.95 -14.65
C SER A 97 -16.09 -11.95 -15.78
N ASN A 98 -15.82 -11.52 -17.01
CA ASN A 98 -15.85 -12.34 -18.22
C ASN A 98 -14.46 -12.92 -18.58
N LEU A 99 -13.48 -12.81 -17.69
CA LEU A 99 -12.14 -13.35 -17.93
C LEU A 99 -12.17 -14.87 -18.09
N GLU A 100 -11.32 -15.39 -18.96
CA GLU A 100 -11.05 -16.82 -18.99
C GLU A 100 -10.23 -17.25 -17.78
N GLN A 101 -10.28 -18.55 -17.45
CA GLN A 101 -9.58 -19.09 -16.28
C GLN A 101 -8.06 -18.86 -16.32
N ALA A 102 -7.45 -18.97 -17.51
CA ALA A 102 -6.03 -18.73 -17.70
C ALA A 102 -5.66 -17.26 -17.45
N ASP A 103 -6.44 -16.33 -17.98
CA ASP A 103 -6.22 -14.89 -17.79
C ASP A 103 -6.42 -14.46 -16.34
N ALA A 104 -7.47 -14.97 -15.69
CA ALA A 104 -7.69 -14.72 -14.27
C ALA A 104 -6.54 -15.28 -13.42
N ALA A 105 -6.03 -16.48 -13.74
CA ALA A 105 -4.89 -17.08 -13.05
C ALA A 105 -3.61 -16.26 -13.21
N GLN A 106 -3.33 -15.73 -14.40
CA GLN A 106 -2.17 -14.89 -14.66
C GLN A 106 -2.27 -13.55 -13.92
N LYS A 107 -3.42 -12.86 -14.02
CA LYS A 107 -3.65 -11.55 -13.39
C LYS A 107 -3.66 -11.61 -11.86
N THR A 108 -3.85 -12.79 -11.27
CA THR A 108 -3.88 -13.00 -9.82
C THR A 108 -2.64 -13.74 -9.30
N GLU A 109 -1.63 -13.94 -10.14
CA GLU A 109 -0.42 -14.71 -9.80
C GLU A 109 0.29 -14.18 -8.55
N ILE A 110 0.33 -12.85 -8.39
CA ILE A 110 0.96 -12.18 -7.24
C ILE A 110 0.36 -12.60 -5.88
N LEU A 111 -0.92 -13.00 -5.85
CA LEU A 111 -1.58 -13.47 -4.63
C LEU A 111 -1.09 -14.85 -4.18
N ARG A 112 -0.36 -15.57 -5.06
CA ARG A 112 0.22 -16.88 -4.75
C ARG A 112 1.56 -16.77 -4.03
N ASP A 113 2.21 -15.61 -4.09
CA ASP A 113 3.41 -15.35 -3.29
C ASP A 113 3.01 -14.89 -1.88
N GLU A 114 3.05 -15.85 -0.95
CA GLU A 114 2.67 -15.65 0.45
C GLU A 114 3.51 -14.61 1.19
N LYS A 115 4.70 -14.27 0.65
CA LYS A 115 5.62 -13.29 1.24
C LYS A 115 5.52 -11.93 0.59
N PHE A 116 4.89 -11.80 -0.57
CA PHE A 116 4.91 -10.57 -1.35
C PHE A 116 4.44 -9.36 -0.54
N LEU A 117 3.19 -9.41 -0.05
CA LEU A 117 2.60 -8.31 0.71
C LEU A 117 3.42 -8.01 1.97
N GLY A 118 3.83 -9.05 2.73
CA GLY A 118 4.66 -8.88 3.91
C GLY A 118 6.03 -8.28 3.65
N THR A 119 6.64 -8.62 2.52
CA THR A 119 7.91 -8.03 2.09
C THR A 119 7.76 -6.55 1.77
N GLN A 120 6.68 -6.16 1.07
CA GLN A 120 6.41 -4.75 0.80
C GLN A 120 6.12 -3.96 2.07
N MET A 121 5.34 -4.53 3.00
CA MET A 121 5.03 -3.87 4.29
C MET A 121 6.28 -3.72 5.17
N LEU A 122 7.16 -4.73 5.20
CA LEU A 122 8.45 -4.63 5.90
C LEU A 122 9.38 -3.59 5.26
N LYS A 123 9.40 -3.53 3.92
CA LYS A 123 10.13 -2.51 3.16
C LYS A 123 9.64 -1.11 3.54
N LEU A 124 8.32 -0.89 3.56
CA LEU A 124 7.72 0.39 3.98
C LEU A 124 8.09 0.76 5.42
N ALA A 125 7.98 -0.18 6.36
CA ALA A 125 8.36 0.07 7.76
C ALA A 125 9.84 0.45 7.91
N THR A 126 10.72 -0.15 7.10
CA THR A 126 12.15 0.18 7.07
C THR A 126 12.38 1.57 6.49
N ILE A 127 11.71 1.90 5.39
CA ILE A 127 11.80 3.21 4.74
C ILE A 127 11.31 4.32 5.67
N TYR A 128 10.20 4.14 6.39
CA TYR A 128 9.71 5.15 7.33
C TYR A 128 10.71 5.46 8.45
N LYS A 129 11.43 4.44 8.97
CA LYS A 129 12.52 4.67 9.94
C LYS A 129 13.67 5.47 9.34
N ILE A 130 14.03 5.19 8.08
CA ILE A 130 15.08 5.94 7.38
C ILE A 130 14.63 7.39 7.17
N LEU A 131 13.39 7.62 6.76
CA LEU A 131 12.83 8.96 6.58
C LEU A 131 12.85 9.75 7.89
N GLU A 132 12.37 9.18 8.99
CA GLU A 132 12.42 9.83 10.31
C GLU A 132 13.85 10.23 10.71
N SER A 133 14.82 9.32 10.51
CA SER A 133 16.23 9.61 10.80
C SER A 133 16.76 10.75 9.93
N LYS A 134 16.43 10.77 8.63
CA LYS A 134 16.95 11.77 7.69
C LYS A 134 16.25 13.11 7.77
N MET A 135 15.02 13.18 8.28
CA MET A 135 14.32 14.45 8.50
C MET A 135 15.09 15.39 9.43
N GLY A 136 15.84 14.87 10.40
CA GLY A 136 16.71 15.67 11.28
C GLY A 136 17.98 16.21 10.62
N GLU A 137 18.37 15.65 9.47
CA GLU A 137 19.57 16.03 8.70
C GLU A 137 19.27 17.10 7.64
N LEU A 138 17.98 17.34 7.34
CA LEU A 138 17.57 18.29 6.30
C LEU A 138 17.59 19.75 6.78
N PRO A 139 17.96 20.70 5.91
CA PRO A 139 17.69 22.12 6.12
C PRO A 139 16.20 22.37 6.36
N ARG A 140 15.86 23.37 7.18
CA ARG A 140 14.47 23.69 7.52
C ARG A 140 13.64 24.01 6.28
N GLU A 141 14.24 24.69 5.32
CA GLU A 141 13.62 25.06 4.05
C GLU A 141 13.27 23.81 3.23
N ALA A 142 14.20 22.85 3.13
CA ALA A 142 13.97 21.58 2.45
C ALA A 142 12.89 20.75 3.15
N LEU A 143 12.90 20.72 4.49
CA LEU A 143 11.88 20.04 5.27
C LEU A 143 10.49 20.64 5.05
N SER A 144 10.39 21.97 4.91
CA SER A 144 9.15 22.66 4.58
C SER A 144 8.63 22.25 3.19
N THR A 145 9.52 22.17 2.20
CA THR A 145 9.19 21.70 0.85
C THR A 145 8.67 20.27 0.84
N PHE A 146 9.24 19.37 1.64
CA PHE A 146 8.85 17.95 1.64
C PHE A 146 7.70 17.59 2.56
N ARG A 147 7.22 18.54 3.37
CA ARG A 147 6.12 18.28 4.30
C ARG A 147 4.83 17.79 3.63
N PRO A 148 4.35 18.38 2.53
CA PRO A 148 3.18 17.86 1.82
C PRO A 148 3.36 16.39 1.39
N LEU A 149 4.56 16.02 0.96
CA LEU A 149 4.84 14.65 0.54
C LEU A 149 4.81 13.66 1.72
N LEU A 150 5.36 14.05 2.87
CA LEU A 150 5.26 13.26 4.10
C LEU A 150 3.80 13.08 4.55
N ASP A 151 2.99 14.12 4.44
CA ASP A 151 1.57 14.05 4.76
C ASP A 151 0.83 13.06 3.83
N THR A 152 1.17 13.03 2.54
CA THR A 152 0.59 12.04 1.60
C THR A 152 1.03 10.60 1.88
N LEU A 153 2.25 10.37 2.40
CA LEU A 153 2.68 9.04 2.85
C LEU A 153 1.89 8.59 4.07
N LYS A 154 1.69 9.50 5.04
CA LYS A 154 0.87 9.23 6.21
C LYS A 154 -0.57 8.88 5.82
N HIS A 155 -1.19 9.66 4.93
CA HIS A 155 -2.53 9.34 4.42
C HIS A 155 -2.58 7.99 3.68
N SER A 156 -1.50 7.60 3.00
CA SER A 156 -1.42 6.27 2.37
C SER A 156 -1.44 5.17 3.43
N ASP A 157 -0.69 5.32 4.52
CA ASP A 157 -0.66 4.36 5.62
C ASP A 157 -2.02 4.24 6.34
N GLU A 158 -2.66 5.38 6.60
CA GLU A 158 -4.00 5.44 7.19
C GLU A 158 -5.06 4.74 6.31
N ALA A 159 -4.94 4.84 4.98
CA ALA A 159 -5.83 4.18 4.03
C ALA A 159 -5.57 2.67 3.89
N LEU A 160 -4.35 2.19 4.17
CA LEU A 160 -4.00 0.76 4.07
C LEU A 160 -4.71 -0.11 5.10
N THR A 161 -4.86 0.37 6.33
CA THR A 161 -5.44 -0.43 7.42
C THR A 161 -6.87 -0.91 7.13
N PRO A 162 -7.84 -0.04 6.79
CA PRO A 162 -9.19 -0.49 6.46
C PRO A 162 -9.21 -1.33 5.17
N LEU A 163 -8.40 -1.00 4.16
CA LEU A 163 -8.30 -1.76 2.91
C LEU A 163 -7.84 -3.20 3.15
N ALA A 164 -6.77 -3.39 3.92
CA ALA A 164 -6.24 -4.71 4.25
C ALA A 164 -7.24 -5.55 5.04
N LYS A 165 -7.94 -4.95 6.00
CA LYS A 165 -8.98 -5.64 6.78
C LYS A 165 -10.14 -6.11 5.90
N GLN A 166 -10.64 -5.24 5.02
CA GLN A 166 -11.74 -5.63 4.14
C GLN A 166 -11.30 -6.67 3.10
N PHE A 167 -10.06 -6.59 2.62
CA PHE A 167 -9.47 -7.61 1.75
C PHE A 167 -9.46 -9.00 2.42
N GLU A 168 -9.05 -9.09 3.70
CA GLU A 168 -9.07 -10.36 4.44
C GLU A 168 -10.49 -10.94 4.57
N ILE A 169 -11.48 -10.08 4.87
CA ILE A 169 -12.88 -10.47 4.98
C ILE A 169 -13.36 -11.07 3.65
N ASP A 170 -13.20 -10.33 2.55
CA ASP A 170 -13.66 -10.74 1.22
C ASP A 170 -12.94 -12.00 0.71
N LEU A 171 -11.66 -12.15 1.07
CA LEU A 171 -10.87 -13.33 0.76
C LEU A 171 -11.40 -14.57 1.50
N GLU A 172 -11.73 -14.45 2.79
CA GLU A 172 -12.32 -15.54 3.57
C GLU A 172 -13.73 -15.91 3.10
N GLU A 173 -14.55 -14.93 2.73
CA GLU A 173 -15.86 -15.17 2.13
C GLU A 173 -15.74 -15.93 0.79
N THR A 174 -14.80 -15.50 -0.05
CA THR A 174 -14.53 -16.15 -1.34
C THR A 174 -14.09 -17.61 -1.14
N LYS A 175 -13.24 -17.90 -0.15
CA LYS A 175 -12.83 -19.28 0.19
C LYS A 175 -13.99 -20.16 0.64
N LYS A 176 -14.88 -19.63 1.49
CA LYS A 176 -16.06 -20.36 1.98
C LYS A 176 -16.98 -20.77 0.84
N LYS A 177 -17.15 -19.91 -0.18
CA LYS A 177 -17.95 -20.22 -1.38
C LYS A 177 -17.33 -21.33 -2.23
N MET A 178 -16.00 -21.48 -2.24
CA MET A 178 -15.30 -22.54 -2.99
C MET A 178 -15.29 -23.91 -2.30
N SER A 179 -15.58 -23.96 -0.99
CA SER A 179 -15.56 -25.21 -0.20
C SER A 179 -16.94 -25.87 -0.10
N LYS A 180 -17.94 -25.33 -0.79
CA LYS A 180 -19.31 -25.86 -0.92
C LYS A 180 -19.52 -26.31 -2.36
#